data_AF-A0A8H5BQX3-F1
#
_entry.id   AF-A0A8H5BQX3-F1
#
_cell.length_a   1.000
_cell.length_b   1.000
_cell.length_c   1.000
_cell.angle_alpha   90.00
_cell.angle_beta   90.00
_cell.angle_gamma   90.00
#
_symmetry.space_group_name_H-M   'P 1'
#
loop_
_entity.id
_entity.type
_entity.pdbx_description
1 polymer ?
#
loop_
_entity_poly.entity_id
_entity_poly.type
_entity_poly.pdbx_seq_one_letter_code
_entity_poly.pdbx_strand_id
1 'polypeptide(L)'
;MVDRHKSTFISPSQNPSTQDGASSPSPKHRYPIPAGVQPTNCIQISTVDSIRGVYTIDPGLTPPAFLFTQPPHGYQDRQNVLIESQGGNVYVDLFFLPSSDKHKMISMTLKSHQGSASVRVHDADPQDASWIRGPISIMVTASKKADIYIPRSFRGPLQLVTGNTGEVCYSNALKAEVAPVFSRNGVHNCFIGGLPDGEDVIQTWTGDQLTAAANGAINLYFDDEGDIPTKDTSTGHWAQLQRRLTRRVTSPVAPRPLRVFSIRVARILRDIPRPLAFLYLSIVLVLLYDCIFLLITYFMK
;
A
#
# COMPACT_ATOMS: atom_id res chain seq x y z
N MET A 1 -49.36 7.25 -23.55
CA MET A 1 -49.18 8.53 -22.86
C MET A 1 -48.33 8.28 -21.63
N VAL A 2 -47.05 8.58 -21.69
CA VAL A 2 -46.12 8.45 -20.57
C VAL A 2 -45.36 9.76 -20.50
N ASP A 3 -45.61 10.52 -19.43
CA ASP A 3 -45.09 11.86 -19.23
C ASP A 3 -43.59 11.84 -19.01
N ARG A 4 -42.87 12.54 -19.90
CA ARG A 4 -41.44 12.82 -19.76
C ARG A 4 -41.28 13.99 -18.78
N HIS A 5 -40.86 13.69 -17.57
CA HIS A 5 -40.38 14.71 -16.63
C HIS A 5 -39.12 15.38 -17.18
N LYS A 6 -39.29 16.65 -17.57
CA LYS A 6 -38.25 17.55 -18.05
C LYS A 6 -37.51 18.09 -16.82
N SER A 7 -36.32 17.56 -16.55
CA SER A 7 -35.48 18.02 -15.44
C SER A 7 -34.68 19.24 -15.90
N THR A 8 -35.08 20.42 -15.44
CA THR A 8 -34.42 21.70 -15.74
C THR A 8 -33.17 21.81 -14.88
N PHE A 9 -31.99 21.61 -15.48
CA PHE A 9 -30.71 21.90 -14.86
C PHE A 9 -30.50 23.41 -14.78
N ILE A 10 -30.51 23.94 -13.56
CA ILE A 10 -30.13 25.33 -13.26
C ILE A 10 -28.60 25.41 -13.38
N SER A 11 -28.12 26.15 -14.37
CA SER A 11 -26.70 26.46 -14.52
C SER A 11 -26.29 27.51 -13.50
N PRO A 12 -25.28 27.26 -12.65
CA PRO A 12 -24.79 28.26 -11.71
C PRO A 12 -24.03 29.35 -12.46
N SER A 13 -24.44 30.59 -12.22
CA SER A 13 -23.83 31.83 -12.70
C SER A 13 -22.36 31.91 -12.27
N GLN A 14 -21.47 32.16 -13.23
CA GLN A 14 -20.04 32.37 -13.02
C GLN A 14 -19.80 33.72 -12.32
N ASN A 15 -19.14 33.69 -11.16
CA ASN A 15 -18.53 34.88 -10.55
C ASN A 15 -17.13 35.09 -11.17
N PRO A 16 -16.76 36.32 -11.56
CA PRO A 16 -15.41 36.63 -12.00
C PRO A 16 -14.48 36.70 -10.77
N SER A 17 -13.69 35.66 -10.56
CA SER A 17 -12.66 35.62 -9.52
C SER A 17 -11.40 36.35 -9.97
N THR A 18 -11.07 37.40 -9.22
CA THR A 18 -9.77 38.09 -9.18
C THR A 18 -8.63 37.07 -9.07
N GLN A 19 -7.79 37.01 -10.10
CA GLN A 19 -6.55 36.24 -10.12
C GLN A 19 -5.49 36.97 -9.31
N ASP A 20 -5.51 36.80 -7.98
CA ASP A 20 -4.30 37.00 -7.20
C ASP A 20 -3.41 35.80 -7.45
N GLY A 21 -2.32 36.04 -8.19
CA GLY A 21 -1.28 35.07 -8.51
C GLY A 21 -0.58 34.59 -7.25
N ALA A 22 -1.20 33.64 -6.54
CA ALA A 22 -0.55 32.85 -5.53
C ALA A 22 0.53 32.02 -6.22
N SER A 23 1.75 32.55 -6.20
CA SER A 23 2.97 31.84 -6.57
C SER A 23 3.04 30.56 -5.74
N SER A 24 2.56 29.47 -6.34
CA SER A 24 2.56 28.14 -5.73
C SER A 24 3.99 27.84 -5.27
N PRO A 25 4.22 27.64 -3.96
CA PRO A 25 5.57 27.44 -3.44
C PRO A 25 6.16 26.21 -4.12
N SER A 26 7.14 26.43 -5.00
CA SER A 26 7.76 25.35 -5.73
C SER A 26 8.33 24.34 -4.72
N PRO A 27 8.11 23.03 -4.92
CA PRO A 27 8.56 22.01 -3.97
C PRO A 27 10.10 21.99 -3.97
N LYS A 28 10.70 22.60 -2.94
CA LYS A 28 12.16 22.75 -2.78
C LYS A 28 12.78 21.69 -1.89
N HIS A 29 12.01 20.70 -1.42
CA HIS A 29 12.56 19.67 -0.55
C HIS A 29 13.24 18.59 -1.39
N ARG A 30 14.55 18.75 -1.56
CA ARG A 30 15.43 17.78 -2.20
C ARG A 30 16.51 17.40 -1.22
N TYR A 31 16.92 16.14 -1.22
CA TYR A 31 17.86 15.63 -0.23
C TYR A 31 19.27 15.47 -0.80
N PRO A 32 20.32 15.84 -0.04
CA PRO A 32 21.67 15.49 -0.42
C PRO A 32 21.83 13.97 -0.46
N ILE A 33 22.56 13.47 -1.44
CA ILE A 33 22.89 12.04 -1.54
C ILE A 33 23.71 11.66 -0.28
N PRO A 34 23.36 10.57 0.42
CA PRO A 34 24.10 10.12 1.59
C PRO A 34 25.58 9.87 1.25
N ALA A 35 26.49 10.43 2.07
CA ALA A 35 27.92 10.25 1.87
C ALA A 35 28.32 8.78 2.01
N GLY A 36 29.14 8.28 1.07
CA GLY A 36 29.64 6.91 1.09
C GLY A 36 28.66 5.85 0.59
N VAL A 37 27.46 6.22 0.16
CA VAL A 37 26.52 5.29 -0.51
C VAL A 37 26.76 5.35 -2.01
N GLN A 38 27.22 4.24 -2.58
CA GLN A 38 27.43 4.14 -4.02
C GLN A 38 26.09 3.97 -4.75
N PRO A 39 25.81 4.77 -5.79
CA PRO A 39 24.62 4.57 -6.61
C PRO A 39 24.65 3.24 -7.37
N THR A 40 23.49 2.61 -7.49
CA THR A 40 23.28 1.38 -8.26
C THR A 40 21.96 1.47 -9.01
N ASN A 41 21.78 0.73 -10.11
CA ASN A 41 20.48 0.66 -10.78
C ASN A 41 19.57 -0.46 -10.29
N CYS A 42 20.14 -1.42 -9.56
CA CYS A 42 19.49 -2.66 -9.19
C CYS A 42 19.91 -3.07 -7.78
N ILE A 43 18.93 -3.41 -6.95
CA ILE A 43 19.11 -3.98 -5.62
C ILE A 43 18.16 -5.15 -5.50
N GLN A 44 18.70 -6.33 -5.19
CA GLN A 44 17.93 -7.51 -4.87
C GLN A 44 18.43 -8.09 -3.56
N ILE A 45 17.61 -7.98 -2.51
CA ILE A 45 17.94 -8.49 -1.18
C ILE A 45 16.78 -9.40 -0.75
N SER A 46 17.09 -10.65 -0.44
CA SER A 46 16.13 -11.59 0.13
C SER A 46 16.78 -12.27 1.34
N THR A 47 16.15 -12.18 2.51
CA THR A 47 16.65 -12.79 3.74
C THR A 47 15.50 -13.24 4.63
N VAL A 48 15.81 -14.09 5.61
CA VAL A 48 14.87 -14.47 6.67
C VAL A 48 14.78 -13.35 7.71
N ASP A 49 15.87 -12.63 7.95
CA ASP A 49 15.99 -11.63 9.01
C ASP A 49 15.44 -10.27 8.60
N SER A 50 15.48 -9.32 9.54
CA SER A 50 15.10 -7.94 9.26
C SER A 50 16.12 -7.26 8.35
N ILE A 51 15.63 -6.41 7.46
CA ILE A 51 16.46 -5.64 6.52
C ILE A 51 16.40 -4.18 6.96
N ARG A 52 17.58 -3.57 7.13
CA ARG A 52 17.72 -2.13 7.33
C ARG A 52 18.82 -1.60 6.42
N GLY A 53 18.59 -0.49 5.74
CA GLY A 53 19.61 0.10 4.89
C GLY A 53 19.22 1.42 4.26
N VAL A 54 20.22 2.11 3.77
CA VAL A 54 20.08 3.33 2.97
C VAL A 54 20.69 3.04 1.61
N TYR A 55 19.95 3.32 0.54
CA TYR A 55 20.37 2.99 -0.80
C TYR A 55 20.15 4.16 -1.76
N THR A 56 21.03 4.29 -2.74
CA THR A 56 20.91 5.29 -3.80
C THR A 56 20.71 4.57 -5.13
N ILE A 57 19.61 4.88 -5.80
CA ILE A 57 19.21 4.27 -7.06
C ILE A 57 19.46 5.23 -8.22
N ASP A 58 20.32 4.82 -9.15
CA ASP A 58 20.57 5.51 -10.41
C ASP A 58 19.95 4.70 -11.57
N PRO A 59 18.77 5.11 -12.08
CA PRO A 59 18.15 4.44 -13.22
C PRO A 59 18.94 4.61 -14.54
N GLY A 60 19.85 5.57 -14.62
CA GLY A 60 20.70 5.83 -15.79
C GLY A 60 21.87 4.83 -15.91
N LEU A 61 22.24 4.15 -14.83
CA LEU A 61 23.27 3.12 -14.89
C LEU A 61 22.77 1.91 -15.68
N THR A 62 23.64 1.39 -16.54
CA THR A 62 23.38 0.14 -17.27
C THR A 62 23.90 -1.04 -16.45
N PRO A 63 23.06 -2.04 -16.15
CA PRO A 63 23.50 -3.16 -15.34
C PRO A 63 24.53 -3.97 -16.14
N PRO A 64 25.67 -4.40 -15.56
CA PRO A 64 26.60 -5.27 -16.26
C PRO A 64 25.90 -6.58 -16.65
N ALA A 65 25.81 -6.87 -17.96
CA ALA A 65 24.98 -7.96 -18.47
C ALA A 65 25.26 -9.34 -17.83
N PHE A 66 26.52 -9.58 -17.44
CA PHE A 66 26.97 -10.83 -16.83
C PHE A 66 26.42 -11.08 -15.42
N LEU A 67 26.00 -10.04 -14.70
CA LEU A 67 25.44 -10.18 -13.35
C LEU A 67 24.02 -10.75 -13.35
N PHE A 68 23.42 -10.89 -14.53
CA PHE A 68 22.02 -11.23 -14.62
C PHE A 68 21.80 -12.40 -15.57
N THR A 69 21.14 -13.43 -15.05
CA THR A 69 20.50 -14.44 -15.87
C THR A 69 19.46 -13.75 -16.76
N GLN A 70 19.27 -14.27 -17.98
CA GLN A 70 18.19 -13.81 -18.84
C GLN A 70 16.88 -13.88 -18.04
N PRO A 71 16.05 -12.83 -18.04
CA PRO A 71 14.78 -12.88 -17.34
C PRO A 71 14.00 -14.11 -17.84
N PRO A 72 13.29 -14.84 -16.95
CA PRO A 72 12.45 -15.94 -17.38
C PRO A 72 11.48 -15.44 -18.46
N HIS A 73 11.22 -16.26 -19.48
CA HIS A 73 10.31 -15.89 -20.56
C HIS A 73 8.99 -15.32 -20.00
N GLY A 74 8.70 -14.06 -20.30
CA GLY A 74 7.47 -13.37 -19.90
C GLY A 74 7.66 -12.21 -18.91
N TYR A 75 8.82 -12.06 -18.27
CA TYR A 75 9.11 -10.85 -17.47
C TYR A 75 9.63 -9.75 -18.39
N GLN A 76 8.82 -8.70 -18.59
CA GLN A 76 9.15 -7.63 -19.54
C GLN A 76 10.23 -6.68 -19.00
N ASP A 77 10.29 -6.43 -17.70
CA ASP A 77 11.30 -5.52 -17.13
C ASP A 77 11.87 -6.01 -15.79
N ARG A 78 13.18 -5.80 -15.60
CA ARG A 78 13.85 -6.05 -14.33
C ARG A 78 13.50 -4.94 -13.35
N GLN A 79 13.18 -5.30 -12.11
CA GLN A 79 12.93 -4.34 -11.05
C GLN A 79 14.22 -3.63 -10.63
N ASN A 80 14.13 -2.33 -10.32
CA ASN A 80 15.25 -1.57 -9.77
C ASN A 80 15.51 -1.92 -8.32
N VAL A 81 14.45 -2.20 -7.56
CA VAL A 81 14.56 -2.54 -6.14
C VAL A 81 13.63 -3.71 -5.83
N LEU A 82 14.18 -4.81 -5.35
CA LEU A 82 13.45 -5.94 -4.80
C LEU A 82 14.02 -6.29 -3.43
N ILE A 83 13.27 -5.98 -2.36
CA ILE A 83 13.69 -6.22 -0.98
C ILE A 83 12.65 -7.09 -0.31
N GLU A 84 13.05 -8.26 0.16
CA GLU A 84 12.16 -9.26 0.72
C GLU A 84 12.69 -9.82 2.04
N SER A 85 11.86 -9.75 3.08
CA SER A 85 12.12 -10.38 4.38
C SER A 85 11.04 -11.42 4.70
N GLN A 86 11.46 -12.66 4.99
CA GLN A 86 10.54 -13.75 5.33
C GLN A 86 10.03 -13.68 6.78
N GLY A 87 10.88 -13.31 7.73
CA GLY A 87 10.54 -13.29 9.17
C GLY A 87 10.64 -11.90 9.81
N GLY A 88 11.41 -11.00 9.19
CA GLY A 88 11.78 -9.72 9.77
C GLY A 88 11.00 -8.52 9.24
N ASN A 89 11.36 -7.36 9.78
CA ASN A 89 10.87 -6.07 9.32
C ASN A 89 11.75 -5.54 8.20
N VAL A 90 11.21 -4.64 7.37
CA VAL A 90 11.96 -3.93 6.32
C VAL A 90 11.96 -2.45 6.67
N TYR A 91 13.13 -1.83 6.82
CA TYR A 91 13.31 -0.40 7.13
C TYR A 91 14.33 0.19 6.15
N VAL A 92 13.87 0.83 5.08
CA VAL A 92 14.78 1.29 4.03
C VAL A 92 14.52 2.72 3.62
N ASP A 93 15.62 3.45 3.41
CA ASP A 93 15.61 4.80 2.84
C ASP A 93 16.20 4.72 1.44
N LEU A 94 15.44 5.15 0.45
CA LEU A 94 15.76 5.06 -0.97
C LEU A 94 15.89 6.47 -1.55
N PHE A 95 17.04 6.77 -2.13
CA PHE A 95 17.32 8.03 -2.80
C PHE A 95 17.35 7.79 -4.31
N PHE A 96 16.44 8.41 -5.05
CA PHE A 96 16.40 8.27 -6.50
C PHE A 96 17.15 9.41 -7.17
N LEU A 97 18.19 9.06 -7.92
CA LEU A 97 18.86 9.97 -8.81
C LEU A 97 18.03 10.20 -10.07
N PRO A 98 18.15 11.39 -10.68
CA PRO A 98 17.45 11.65 -11.92
C PRO A 98 18.03 10.80 -13.07
N SER A 99 17.20 10.52 -14.05
CA SER A 99 17.58 9.78 -15.26
C SER A 99 17.63 10.73 -16.46
N SER A 100 18.51 10.46 -17.42
CA SER A 100 18.40 11.09 -18.75
C SER A 100 17.12 10.66 -19.48
N ASP A 101 16.64 9.45 -19.19
CA ASP A 101 15.38 8.93 -19.72
C ASP A 101 14.24 9.22 -18.74
N LYS A 102 13.45 10.25 -19.08
CA LYS A 102 12.30 10.71 -18.28
C LYS A 102 11.11 9.74 -18.32
N HIS A 103 11.08 8.82 -19.28
CA HIS A 103 9.99 7.86 -19.44
C HIS A 103 10.30 6.52 -18.78
N LYS A 104 11.55 6.29 -18.40
CA LYS A 104 11.96 5.06 -17.72
C LYS A 104 11.32 4.99 -16.33
N MET A 105 10.38 4.06 -16.19
CA MET A 105 9.75 3.72 -14.93
C MET A 105 10.78 3.09 -13.98
N ILE A 106 10.87 3.64 -12.77
CA ILE A 106 11.66 3.09 -11.68
C ILE A 106 10.74 2.17 -10.88
N SER A 107 10.96 0.86 -10.94
CA SER A 107 10.09 -0.11 -10.27
C SER A 107 10.71 -0.65 -8.98
N MET A 108 9.95 -0.62 -7.90
CA MET A 108 10.37 -1.12 -6.59
C MET A 108 9.33 -2.02 -5.94
N THR A 109 9.80 -3.07 -5.28
CA THR A 109 9.00 -4.04 -4.54
C THR A 109 9.63 -4.31 -3.18
N LEU A 110 8.86 -4.07 -2.12
CA LEU A 110 9.26 -4.34 -0.75
C LEU A 110 8.26 -5.30 -0.12
N LYS A 111 8.75 -6.40 0.44
CA LYS A 111 7.93 -7.47 1.03
C LYS A 111 8.43 -7.81 2.43
N SER A 112 7.52 -7.83 3.39
CA SER A 112 7.73 -8.39 4.73
C SER A 112 6.60 -9.38 5.05
N HIS A 113 6.92 -10.68 5.06
CA HIS A 113 5.93 -11.75 5.19
C HIS A 113 5.38 -11.94 6.61
N GLN A 114 6.16 -11.56 7.63
CA GLN A 114 5.78 -11.70 9.05
C GLN A 114 5.96 -10.41 9.86
N GLY A 115 6.56 -9.38 9.26
CA GLY A 115 6.91 -8.12 9.92
C GLY A 115 6.12 -6.93 9.40
N SER A 116 6.67 -5.77 9.70
CA SER A 116 6.25 -4.47 9.16
C SER A 116 7.21 -4.01 8.08
N ALA A 117 6.75 -3.16 7.18
CA ALA A 117 7.57 -2.47 6.21
C ALA A 117 7.51 -0.97 6.44
N SER A 118 8.66 -0.31 6.47
CA SER A 118 8.81 1.13 6.47
C SER A 118 9.73 1.51 5.33
N VAL A 119 9.26 2.37 4.43
CA VAL A 119 10.04 2.83 3.28
C VAL A 119 9.96 4.34 3.17
N ARG A 120 11.12 4.96 3.01
CA ARG A 120 11.24 6.37 2.64
C ARG A 120 11.79 6.51 1.26
N VAL A 121 11.09 7.29 0.45
CA VAL A 121 11.48 7.58 -0.92
C VAL A 121 11.80 9.05 -1.02
N HIS A 122 13.05 9.34 -1.36
CA HIS A 122 13.57 10.68 -1.52
C HIS A 122 13.88 10.96 -2.99
N ASP A 123 13.49 12.15 -3.43
CA ASP A 123 14.09 12.74 -4.61
C ASP A 123 15.47 13.28 -4.21
N ALA A 124 16.53 12.70 -4.78
CA ALA A 124 17.87 13.23 -4.58
C ALA A 124 17.99 14.61 -5.23
N ASP A 125 18.74 15.52 -4.63
CA ASP A 125 18.98 16.85 -5.19
C ASP A 125 19.86 16.75 -6.44
N PRO A 126 19.33 16.99 -7.65
CA PRO A 126 20.19 17.15 -8.79
C PRO A 126 20.92 18.48 -8.61
N GLN A 127 22.25 18.44 -8.69
CA GLN A 127 23.07 19.65 -8.77
C GLN A 127 22.65 20.55 -9.95
N ASP A 128 21.89 20.00 -10.90
CA ASP A 128 21.34 20.68 -12.07
C ASP A 128 19.80 20.81 -11.98
N ALA A 129 19.32 22.05 -12.01
CA ALA A 129 17.90 22.38 -11.89
C ALA A 129 17.02 21.88 -13.06
N SER A 130 17.62 21.48 -14.19
CA SER A 130 16.89 21.05 -15.39
C SER A 130 16.39 19.60 -15.35
N TRP A 131 16.75 18.84 -14.32
CA TRP A 131 16.50 17.40 -14.25
C TRP A 131 15.19 17.08 -13.54
N ILE A 132 14.44 16.15 -14.14
CA ILE A 132 13.14 15.66 -13.66
C ILE A 132 13.31 14.16 -13.39
N ARG A 133 12.82 13.68 -12.23
CA ARG A 133 12.79 12.24 -11.93
C ARG A 133 11.85 11.55 -12.93
N GLY A 134 12.25 10.40 -13.48
CA GLY A 134 11.32 9.53 -14.22
C GLY A 134 10.23 8.97 -13.30
N PRO A 135 9.13 8.38 -13.80
CA PRO A 135 8.05 7.89 -12.94
C PRO A 135 8.50 6.75 -12.01
N ILE A 136 7.93 6.65 -10.82
CA ILE A 136 8.19 5.58 -9.84
C ILE A 136 6.96 4.68 -9.69
N SER A 137 7.18 3.38 -9.68
CA SER A 137 6.20 2.36 -9.32
C SER A 137 6.59 1.69 -8.01
N ILE A 138 5.86 1.99 -6.94
CA ILE A 138 6.09 1.46 -5.59
C ILE A 138 5.11 0.33 -5.30
N MET A 139 5.63 -0.86 -4.99
CA MET A 139 4.84 -1.96 -4.41
C MET A 139 5.34 -2.29 -3.01
N VAL A 140 4.47 -2.16 -2.00
CA VAL A 140 4.78 -2.53 -0.60
C VAL A 140 3.82 -3.59 -0.12
N THR A 141 4.33 -4.68 0.45
CA THR A 141 3.51 -5.70 1.11
C THR A 141 4.05 -5.98 2.49
N ALA A 142 3.21 -5.89 3.51
CA ALA A 142 3.60 -6.12 4.90
C ALA A 142 2.56 -6.94 5.66
N SER A 143 3.00 -7.91 6.45
CA SER A 143 2.08 -8.72 7.26
C SER A 143 1.40 -7.94 8.37
N LYS A 144 2.07 -6.94 8.94
CA LYS A 144 1.58 -6.18 10.10
C LYS A 144 1.21 -4.74 9.76
N LYS A 145 2.20 -3.93 9.43
CA LYS A 145 2.05 -2.48 9.25
C LYS A 145 2.91 -2.02 8.09
N ALA A 146 2.42 -1.08 7.30
CA ALA A 146 3.19 -0.39 6.28
C ALA A 146 3.27 1.10 6.59
N ASP A 147 4.48 1.64 6.72
CA ASP A 147 4.75 3.07 6.83
C ASP A 147 5.46 3.53 5.55
N ILE A 148 4.84 4.41 4.78
CA ILE A 148 5.29 4.77 3.44
C ILE A 148 5.46 6.28 3.38
N TYR A 149 6.68 6.73 3.11
CA TYR A 149 7.00 8.13 2.94
C TYR A 149 7.38 8.36 1.48
N ILE A 150 6.61 9.21 0.79
CA ILE A 150 6.76 9.50 -0.64
C ILE A 150 7.21 10.94 -0.86
N PRO A 151 7.93 11.24 -1.95
CA PRO A 151 8.36 12.59 -2.24
C PRO A 151 7.17 13.47 -2.60
N ARG A 152 7.25 14.78 -2.30
CA ARG A 152 6.20 15.74 -2.70
C ARG A 152 5.99 15.85 -4.20
N SER A 153 6.93 15.36 -5.02
CA SER A 153 6.80 15.26 -6.47
C SER A 153 5.87 14.13 -6.92
N PHE A 154 5.55 13.18 -6.04
CA PHE A 154 4.77 11.99 -6.38
C PHE A 154 3.37 12.38 -6.88
N ARG A 155 3.01 11.98 -8.10
CA ARG A 155 1.69 12.24 -8.70
C ARG A 155 1.15 10.98 -9.33
N GLY A 156 -0.01 10.50 -8.87
CA GLY A 156 -0.63 9.32 -9.45
C GLY A 156 -1.53 8.51 -8.53
N PRO A 157 -1.99 7.33 -8.99
CA PRO A 157 -2.93 6.49 -8.28
C PRO A 157 -2.29 5.79 -7.07
N LEU A 158 -3.10 5.63 -6.03
CA LEU A 158 -2.83 4.84 -4.84
C LEU A 158 -3.82 3.69 -4.79
N GLN A 159 -3.31 2.46 -4.70
CA GLN A 159 -4.10 1.27 -4.45
C GLN A 159 -3.68 0.67 -3.11
N LEU A 160 -4.48 0.87 -2.08
CA LEU A 160 -4.15 0.49 -0.72
C LEU A 160 -5.10 -0.60 -0.24
N VAL A 161 -4.57 -1.73 0.20
CA VAL A 161 -5.35 -2.91 0.60
C VAL A 161 -5.04 -3.25 2.06
N THR A 162 -6.03 -3.10 2.92
CA THR A 162 -5.92 -3.45 4.34
C THR A 162 -6.63 -4.78 4.65
N GLY A 163 -6.15 -5.50 5.67
CA GLY A 163 -6.90 -6.59 6.27
C GLY A 163 -8.19 -6.11 6.95
N ASN A 164 -9.00 -7.05 7.45
CA ASN A 164 -10.31 -6.77 8.06
C ASN A 164 -10.28 -5.77 9.23
N THR A 165 -9.15 -5.66 9.92
CA THR A 165 -8.96 -4.77 11.07
C THR A 165 -7.95 -3.65 10.79
N GLY A 166 -7.46 -3.56 9.56
CA GLY A 166 -6.51 -2.53 9.17
C GLY A 166 -7.19 -1.20 8.90
N GLU A 167 -6.41 -0.14 8.93
CA GLU A 167 -6.85 1.21 8.60
C GLU A 167 -5.82 1.89 7.69
N VAL A 168 -6.31 2.75 6.81
CA VAL A 168 -5.46 3.63 6.01
C VAL A 168 -5.43 5.01 6.65
N CYS A 169 -4.25 5.48 7.00
CA CYS A 169 -4.03 6.81 7.54
C CYS A 169 -3.15 7.63 6.60
N TYR A 170 -3.54 8.89 6.41
CA TYR A 170 -2.77 9.89 5.67
C TYR A 170 -2.30 10.96 6.65
N SER A 171 -1.11 11.48 6.44
CA SER A 171 -0.67 12.71 7.11
C SER A 171 -1.59 13.89 6.76
N ASN A 172 -1.56 14.94 7.58
CA ASN A 172 -2.42 16.11 7.34
C ASN A 172 -2.11 16.80 6.01
N ALA A 173 -0.83 16.90 5.62
CA ALA A 173 -0.48 17.52 4.35
C ALA A 173 -0.86 16.61 3.18
N LEU A 174 -0.59 15.31 3.28
CA LEU A 174 -0.94 14.37 2.22
C LEU A 174 -2.45 14.27 2.03
N LYS A 175 -3.23 14.27 3.12
CA LYS A 175 -4.69 14.23 3.09
C LYS A 175 -5.31 15.38 2.29
N ALA A 176 -4.65 16.55 2.22
CA ALA A 176 -5.12 17.68 1.43
C ALA A 176 -4.93 17.48 -0.09
N GLU A 177 -3.97 16.65 -0.49
CA GLU A 177 -3.60 16.38 -1.90
C GLU A 177 -4.27 15.11 -2.46
N VAL A 178 -4.84 14.28 -1.58
CA VAL A 178 -5.46 13.01 -1.94
C VAL A 178 -6.92 13.22 -2.36
N ALA A 179 -7.20 12.87 -3.62
CA ALA A 179 -8.54 12.73 -4.15
C ALA A 179 -9.00 11.27 -4.00
N PRO A 180 -10.03 10.98 -3.18
CA PRO A 180 -10.58 9.62 -3.08
C PRO A 180 -11.33 9.25 -4.36
N VAL A 181 -11.06 8.07 -4.91
CA VAL A 181 -11.77 7.54 -6.10
C VAL A 181 -12.81 6.51 -5.66
N PHE A 182 -12.38 5.52 -4.88
CA PHE A 182 -13.24 4.41 -4.45
C PHE A 182 -12.73 3.78 -3.15
N SER A 183 -13.63 3.31 -2.30
CA SER A 183 -13.27 2.60 -1.07
C SER A 183 -14.30 1.50 -0.77
N ARG A 184 -13.88 0.23 -0.79
CA ARG A 184 -14.76 -0.92 -0.49
C ARG A 184 -13.98 -2.11 0.01
N ASN A 185 -14.48 -2.78 1.05
CA ASN A 185 -13.95 -4.04 1.57
C ASN A 185 -12.44 -4.00 1.89
N GLY A 186 -11.96 -2.92 2.52
CA GLY A 186 -10.54 -2.73 2.83
C GLY A 186 -9.66 -2.37 1.63
N VAL A 187 -10.23 -2.22 0.43
CA VAL A 187 -9.54 -1.69 -0.74
C VAL A 187 -9.85 -0.20 -0.86
N HIS A 188 -8.81 0.62 -0.88
CA HIS A 188 -8.87 2.07 -1.03
C HIS A 188 -8.12 2.47 -2.30
N ASN A 189 -8.85 2.98 -3.28
CA ASN A 189 -8.31 3.57 -4.49
C ASN A 189 -8.39 5.09 -4.38
N CYS A 190 -7.25 5.74 -4.46
CA CYS A 190 -7.12 7.20 -4.32
C CYS A 190 -6.17 7.72 -5.40
N PHE A 191 -6.06 9.04 -5.52
CA PHE A 191 -5.16 9.68 -6.47
C PHE A 191 -4.51 10.91 -5.83
N ILE A 192 -3.22 11.12 -6.06
CA ILE A 192 -2.49 12.32 -5.60
C ILE A 192 -2.28 13.26 -6.78
N GLY A 193 -2.63 14.54 -6.62
CA GLY A 193 -2.31 15.58 -7.60
C GLY A 193 -3.44 15.99 -8.55
N GLY A 194 -4.69 15.79 -8.14
CA GLY A 194 -5.88 16.07 -8.96
C GLY A 194 -6.22 14.90 -9.88
N LEU A 195 -7.49 14.51 -9.89
CA LEU A 195 -7.93 13.40 -10.74
C LEU A 195 -7.88 13.83 -12.21
N PRO A 196 -7.27 13.06 -13.11
CA PRO A 196 -7.34 13.36 -14.54
C PRO A 196 -8.78 13.27 -15.04
N ASP A 197 -9.13 14.08 -16.04
CA ASP A 197 -10.44 14.03 -16.68
C ASP A 197 -10.62 12.70 -17.42
N GLY A 198 -11.52 11.85 -16.93
CA GLY A 198 -11.91 10.59 -17.57
C GLY A 198 -11.63 9.34 -16.72
N GLU A 199 -12.61 8.42 -16.68
CA GLU A 199 -12.53 7.19 -15.88
C GLU A 199 -11.44 6.22 -16.37
N ASP A 200 -11.13 6.23 -17.67
CA ASP A 200 -10.17 5.31 -18.31
C ASP A 200 -8.70 5.71 -18.10
N VAL A 201 -8.45 6.91 -17.58
CA VAL A 201 -7.07 7.44 -17.46
C VAL A 201 -6.26 6.67 -16.41
N ILE A 202 -6.92 6.09 -15.40
CA ILE A 202 -6.21 5.33 -14.35
C ILE A 202 -5.54 4.08 -14.93
N GLN A 203 -6.16 3.41 -15.91
CA GLN A 203 -5.60 2.18 -16.52
C GLN A 203 -4.45 2.46 -17.49
N THR A 204 -4.40 3.68 -18.02
CA THR A 204 -3.38 4.14 -18.99
C THR A 204 -2.36 5.06 -18.34
N TRP A 205 -2.38 5.17 -17.00
CA TRP A 205 -1.49 6.04 -16.26
C TRP A 205 -0.03 5.59 -16.42
N THR A 206 0.84 6.51 -16.82
CA THR A 206 2.28 6.29 -17.03
C THR A 206 3.16 7.05 -16.04
N GLY A 207 2.54 7.80 -15.12
CA GLY A 207 3.22 8.56 -14.08
C GLY A 207 3.57 7.71 -12.87
N ASP A 208 3.72 8.33 -11.69
CA ASP A 208 4.00 7.57 -10.48
C ASP A 208 2.81 6.69 -10.08
N GLN A 209 3.07 5.56 -9.42
CA GLN A 209 2.02 4.67 -8.91
C GLN A 209 2.46 4.03 -7.59
N LEU A 210 1.51 3.87 -6.68
CA LEU A 210 1.73 3.24 -5.38
C LEU A 210 0.68 2.16 -5.13
N THR A 211 1.14 0.92 -4.96
CA THR A 211 0.33 -0.19 -4.49
C THR A 211 0.87 -0.64 -3.13
N ALA A 212 0.02 -0.65 -2.11
CA ALA A 212 0.39 -1.10 -0.78
C ALA A 212 -0.63 -2.09 -0.23
N ALA A 213 -0.15 -3.18 0.38
CA ALA A 213 -1.00 -4.16 1.04
C ALA A 213 -0.48 -4.47 2.44
N ALA A 214 -1.34 -4.39 3.46
CA ALA A 214 -0.99 -4.83 4.80
C ALA A 214 -2.18 -5.39 5.59
N ASN A 215 -1.98 -6.37 6.49
CA ASN A 215 -3.11 -6.87 7.29
C ASN A 215 -3.55 -5.88 8.37
N GLY A 216 -2.66 -5.02 8.85
CA GLY A 216 -2.94 -3.95 9.82
C GLY A 216 -2.97 -2.57 9.15
N ALA A 217 -2.33 -1.59 9.78
CA ALA A 217 -2.39 -0.20 9.33
C ALA A 217 -1.44 0.09 8.16
N ILE A 218 -1.89 0.92 7.22
CA ILE A 218 -1.07 1.54 6.17
C ILE A 218 -1.06 3.03 6.43
N ASN A 219 0.10 3.58 6.73
CA ASN A 219 0.27 5.02 6.94
C ASN A 219 1.09 5.62 5.79
N LEU A 220 0.59 6.72 5.23
CA LEU A 220 1.25 7.44 4.16
C LEU A 220 1.59 8.87 4.61
N TYR A 221 2.81 9.28 4.28
CA TYR A 221 3.41 10.56 4.63
C TYR A 221 4.13 11.17 3.42
N PHE A 222 4.38 12.47 3.45
CA PHE A 222 5.45 13.01 2.63
C PHE A 222 6.81 12.73 3.29
N ASP A 223 7.85 12.58 2.48
CA ASP A 223 9.20 12.27 2.95
C ASP A 223 9.87 13.41 3.73
N ASP A 224 9.40 14.64 3.56
CA ASP A 224 9.80 15.83 4.33
C ASP A 224 9.01 16.03 5.63
N GLU A 225 7.97 15.23 5.87
CA GLU A 225 7.33 15.19 7.17
C GLU A 225 8.26 14.41 8.10
N GLY A 226 8.82 15.13 9.08
CA GLY A 226 9.65 14.51 10.11
C GLY A 226 8.92 13.34 10.75
N ASP A 227 9.69 12.37 11.25
CA ASP A 227 9.20 11.17 11.93
C ASP A 227 8.06 11.57 12.86
N ILE A 228 6.81 11.33 12.45
CA ILE A 228 5.71 11.47 13.38
C ILE A 228 6.06 10.47 14.45
N PRO A 229 6.28 10.90 15.71
CA PRO A 229 6.66 9.99 16.77
C PRO A 229 5.58 8.92 16.77
N THR A 230 5.91 7.75 16.21
CA THR A 230 5.05 6.59 16.22
C THR A 230 4.89 6.35 17.69
N LYS A 231 3.77 6.81 18.27
CA LYS A 231 3.53 6.80 19.72
C LYS A 231 4.11 5.51 20.23
N ASP A 232 5.29 5.58 20.86
CA ASP A 232 6.05 4.37 21.07
C ASP A 232 5.13 3.45 21.83
N THR A 233 4.86 2.29 21.23
CA THR A 233 4.03 1.25 21.83
C THR A 233 4.75 0.66 23.05
N SER A 234 5.77 1.33 23.60
CA SER A 234 6.20 1.20 25.00
C SER A 234 5.12 1.68 25.97
N THR A 235 4.16 2.52 25.54
CA THR A 235 2.93 2.83 26.30
C THR A 235 1.93 1.66 26.37
N GLY A 236 2.26 0.52 25.76
CA GLY A 236 1.57 -0.75 26.00
C GLY A 236 1.69 -1.22 27.45
N HIS A 237 2.73 -0.84 28.19
CA HIS A 237 2.83 -1.19 29.62
C HIS A 237 1.81 -0.41 30.46
N TRP A 238 1.61 0.88 30.20
CA TRP A 238 0.68 1.72 30.96
C TRP A 238 -0.80 1.46 30.62
N ALA A 239 -1.13 1.18 29.35
CA ALA A 239 -2.49 0.76 28.98
C ALA A 239 -2.84 -0.64 29.52
N GLN A 240 -1.85 -1.52 29.69
CA GLN A 240 -2.02 -2.84 30.31
C GLN A 240 -2.06 -2.75 31.86
N LEU A 241 -1.38 -1.77 32.46
CA LEU A 241 -1.48 -1.43 33.90
C LEU A 241 -2.81 -0.76 34.25
N GLN A 242 -3.32 0.16 33.43
CA GLN A 242 -4.64 0.78 33.66
C GLN A 242 -5.78 -0.25 33.56
N ARG A 243 -5.68 -1.25 32.67
CA ARG A 243 -6.61 -2.39 32.61
C ARG A 243 -6.46 -3.38 33.79
N ARG A 244 -5.30 -3.42 34.47
CA ARG A 244 -5.10 -4.20 35.70
C ARG A 244 -5.60 -3.48 36.94
N LEU A 245 -5.55 -2.15 36.96
CA LEU A 245 -5.99 -1.35 38.11
C LEU A 245 -7.50 -1.08 38.12
N THR A 246 -8.17 -1.06 36.97
CA THR A 246 -9.66 -0.98 36.89
C THR A 246 -10.37 -2.33 37.05
N ARG A 247 -9.64 -3.43 37.27
CA ARG A 247 -10.20 -4.79 37.45
C ARG A 247 -10.22 -5.31 38.89
N ARG A 248 -9.98 -4.45 39.89
CA ARG A 248 -10.24 -4.78 41.29
C ARG A 248 -11.33 -3.85 41.79
N VAL A 249 -12.34 -4.43 42.45
CA VAL A 249 -13.63 -3.83 42.87
C VAL A 249 -14.63 -3.83 41.69
N THR A 250 -15.49 -4.84 41.44
CA THR A 250 -16.31 -5.69 42.33
C THR A 250 -16.69 -7.04 41.68
N SER A 251 -16.55 -8.13 42.45
CA SER A 251 -17.42 -9.34 42.56
C SER A 251 -17.78 -10.25 41.34
N PRO A 252 -18.15 -11.54 41.61
CA PRO A 252 -17.95 -12.67 40.72
C PRO A 252 -19.15 -12.98 39.83
N VAL A 253 -18.88 -13.44 38.61
CA VAL A 253 -19.86 -14.18 37.80
C VAL A 253 -19.16 -15.36 37.14
N ALA A 254 -19.80 -16.53 37.30
CA ALA A 254 -19.34 -17.86 36.91
C ALA A 254 -18.94 -18.02 35.43
N PRO A 255 -18.07 -18.98 35.10
CA PRO A 255 -17.68 -19.26 33.73
C PRO A 255 -18.84 -19.87 32.92
N ARG A 256 -19.22 -19.20 31.83
CA ARG A 256 -20.03 -19.82 30.76
C ARG A 256 -19.11 -20.59 29.81
N PRO A 257 -19.35 -21.88 29.55
CA PRO A 257 -18.57 -22.63 28.56
C PRO A 257 -18.95 -22.20 27.14
N LEU A 258 -17.94 -21.83 26.34
CA LEU A 258 -18.06 -21.69 24.88
C LEU A 258 -18.21 -23.09 24.26
N ARG A 259 -19.45 -23.58 24.21
CA ARG A 259 -19.88 -24.73 23.39
C ARG A 259 -21.12 -24.33 22.59
N VAL A 260 -20.98 -23.47 21.59
CA VAL A 260 -22.14 -23.14 20.72
C VAL A 260 -21.86 -23.22 19.22
N PHE A 261 -20.60 -23.15 18.76
CA PHE A 261 -20.36 -23.21 17.31
C PHE A 261 -20.15 -24.61 16.73
N SER A 262 -19.72 -25.62 17.52
CA SER A 262 -19.58 -27.00 17.01
C SER A 262 -20.87 -27.83 17.06
N ILE A 263 -21.88 -27.41 17.83
CA ILE A 263 -23.10 -28.21 18.06
C ILE A 263 -24.15 -28.00 16.94
N ARG A 264 -24.22 -26.83 16.30
CA ARG A 264 -25.23 -26.59 15.25
C ARG A 264 -24.98 -27.40 13.97
N VAL A 265 -23.72 -27.57 13.56
CA VAL A 265 -23.38 -28.39 12.38
C VAL A 265 -23.56 -29.89 12.68
N ALA A 266 -23.15 -30.34 13.88
CA ALA A 266 -23.30 -31.75 14.28
C ALA A 266 -24.78 -32.18 14.46
N ARG A 267 -25.69 -31.26 14.77
CA ARG A 267 -27.12 -31.56 14.90
C ARG A 267 -27.81 -31.68 13.53
N ILE A 268 -27.44 -30.85 12.55
CA ILE A 268 -27.97 -30.93 11.18
C ILE A 268 -27.50 -32.22 10.49
N LEU A 269 -26.28 -32.67 10.74
CA LEU A 269 -25.75 -33.92 10.17
C LEU A 269 -26.35 -35.20 10.78
N ARG A 270 -27.06 -35.11 11.91
CA ARG A 270 -27.60 -36.28 12.62
C ARG A 270 -28.92 -36.78 12.05
N ASP A 271 -29.67 -35.92 11.37
CA ASP A 271 -30.99 -36.23 10.81
C ASP A 271 -30.95 -36.59 9.31
N ILE A 272 -29.77 -36.61 8.70
CA ILE A 272 -29.59 -36.98 7.29
C ILE A 272 -29.43 -38.51 7.19
N PRO A 273 -30.24 -39.20 6.36
CA PRO A 273 -30.05 -40.62 6.09
C PRO A 273 -28.62 -40.89 5.60
N ARG A 274 -27.94 -41.89 6.19
CA ARG A 274 -26.55 -42.25 5.88
C ARG A 274 -26.19 -42.30 4.37
N PRO A 275 -27.05 -42.77 3.44
CA PRO A 275 -26.68 -42.74 2.01
C PRO A 275 -26.61 -41.32 1.42
N LEU A 276 -27.30 -40.33 2.00
CA LEU A 276 -27.33 -38.94 1.49
C LEU A 276 -26.23 -38.06 2.11
N ALA A 277 -25.69 -38.44 3.27
CA ALA A 277 -24.63 -37.68 3.93
C ALA A 277 -23.35 -37.58 3.09
N PHE A 278 -23.00 -38.66 2.37
CA PHE A 278 -21.84 -38.67 1.47
C PHE A 278 -22.02 -37.76 0.26
N LEU A 279 -23.23 -37.72 -0.32
CA LEU A 279 -23.54 -36.83 -1.44
C LEU A 279 -23.52 -35.35 -1.01
N TYR A 280 -24.03 -35.05 0.19
CA TYR A 280 -24.00 -33.69 0.70
C TYR A 280 -22.58 -33.21 0.99
N LEU A 281 -21.75 -34.09 1.58
CA LEU A 281 -20.35 -33.77 1.84
C LEU A 281 -19.55 -33.56 0.55
N SER A 282 -19.79 -34.37 -0.50
CA SER A 282 -19.12 -34.19 -1.78
C SER A 282 -19.51 -32.87 -2.46
N ILE A 283 -20.79 -32.49 -2.44
CA ILE A 283 -21.26 -31.21 -2.99
C ILE A 283 -20.61 -30.03 -2.25
N VAL A 284 -20.57 -30.07 -0.91
CA VAL A 284 -19.95 -28.99 -0.11
C VAL A 284 -18.45 -28.88 -0.40
N LEU A 285 -17.75 -30.00 -0.57
CA LEU A 285 -16.33 -30.01 -0.92
C LEU A 285 -16.07 -29.44 -2.33
N VAL A 286 -16.92 -29.76 -3.30
CA VAL A 286 -16.82 -29.20 -4.67
C VAL A 286 -17.05 -27.68 -4.63
N LEU A 287 -18.09 -27.21 -3.94
CA LEU A 287 -18.36 -25.77 -3.83
C LEU A 287 -17.25 -25.01 -3.10
N LEU A 288 -16.65 -25.61 -2.07
CA LEU A 288 -15.48 -25.04 -1.40
C LEU A 288 -14.27 -24.99 -2.34
N TYR A 289 -14.04 -26.04 -3.12
CA TYR A 289 -12.95 -26.09 -4.09
C TYR A 289 -13.11 -25.01 -5.17
N ASP A 290 -14.30 -24.86 -5.74
CA ASP A 290 -14.60 -23.84 -6.74
C ASP A 290 -14.45 -22.42 -6.18
N CYS A 291 -14.88 -22.19 -4.93
CA CYS A 291 -14.67 -20.90 -4.26
C CYS A 291 -13.20 -20.58 -4.04
N ILE A 292 -12.40 -21.58 -3.64
CA ILE A 292 -10.94 -21.42 -3.46
C ILE A 292 -10.27 -21.16 -4.82
N PHE A 293 -10.66 -21.89 -5.87
CA PHE A 293 -10.13 -21.72 -7.21
C PHE A 293 -10.45 -20.33 -7.79
N LEU A 294 -11.68 -19.85 -7.61
CA LEU A 294 -12.07 -18.49 -7.98
C LEU A 294 -11.29 -17.43 -7.20
N LEU A 295 -11.05 -17.64 -5.90
CA LEU A 295 -10.22 -16.74 -5.09
C LEU A 295 -8.79 -16.68 -5.64
N ILE A 296 -8.16 -17.83 -5.89
CA ILE A 296 -6.80 -17.91 -6.42
C ILE A 296 -6.72 -17.22 -7.80
N THR A 297 -7.68 -17.49 -8.68
CA THR A 297 -7.71 -16.88 -10.02
C THR A 297 -7.92 -15.37 -9.96
N TYR A 298 -8.71 -14.87 -9.00
CA TYR A 298 -8.90 -13.45 -8.76
C TYR A 298 -7.62 -12.77 -8.26
N PHE A 299 -6.80 -13.45 -7.46
CA PHE A 299 -5.53 -12.91 -6.97
C PHE A 299 -4.36 -13.03 -7.96
N MET A 300 -4.51 -13.78 -9.06
CA MET A 300 -3.48 -13.94 -10.11
C MET A 300 -3.71 -13.06 -11.35
N LYS A 301 -4.77 -12.25 -11.37
CA LYS A 301 -4.99 -11.20 -12.38
C LYS A 301 -4.70 -9.83 -11.78
#